data_AF-A0A4R5C8A2-F1
#
_entry.id   AF-A0A4R5C8A2-F1
#
_cell.length_a   1.000
_cell.length_b   1.000
_cell.length_c   1.000
_cell.angle_alpha   90.00
_cell.angle_beta   90.00
_cell.angle_gamma   90.00
#
_symmetry.space_group_name_H-M   'P 1'
#
loop_
_entity.id
_entity.type
_entity.pdbx_description
1 polymer ?
#
loop_
_entity_poly.entity_id
_entity_poly.type
_entity_poly.pdbx_seq_one_letter_code
_entity_poly.pdbx_strand_id
1 'polypeptide(L)'
;MSSQGQIVRQTGDERWGVLLAALAEHLAAQHDLAPPDWAEPRVLRRAWFPAELAVQRADAIAWAPAAFRKHGVYLSLKDLEAA
;
A
#
# COMPACT_ATOMS: atom_id res chain seq x y z
N MET A 1 -33.00 11.46 14.16
CA MET A 1 -31.64 11.09 14.57
C MET A 1 -30.96 10.44 13.39
N SER A 2 -30.17 11.25 12.68
CA SER A 2 -29.47 10.87 11.47
C SER A 2 -28.27 10.00 11.82
N SER A 3 -28.28 8.74 11.42
CA SER A 3 -27.05 7.99 11.21
C SER A 3 -27.03 7.62 9.74
N GLN A 4 -26.53 8.57 8.96
CA GLN A 4 -26.06 8.29 7.62
C GLN A 4 -24.95 7.24 7.76
N GLY A 5 -25.31 5.97 7.52
CA GLY A 5 -24.35 4.91 7.27
C GLY A 5 -23.55 5.32 6.05
N GLN A 6 -22.39 5.88 6.34
CA GLN A 6 -21.39 6.41 5.43
C GLN A 6 -21.34 5.56 4.16
N ILE A 7 -21.77 6.15 3.05
CA ILE A 7 -21.60 5.59 1.72
C ILE A 7 -20.10 5.37 1.56
N VAL A 8 -19.64 4.13 1.73
CA VAL A 8 -18.30 3.73 1.30
C VAL A 8 -18.37 3.80 -0.21
N ARG A 9 -18.12 5.01 -0.74
CA ARG A 9 -17.81 5.19 -2.15
C ARG A 9 -16.55 4.34 -2.33
N GLN A 10 -16.70 3.16 -2.93
CA GLN A 10 -15.59 2.33 -3.36
C GLN A 10 -14.79 3.20 -4.32
N THR A 11 -13.80 3.94 -3.82
CA THR A 11 -13.02 4.87 -4.61
C THR A 11 -12.13 4.05 -5.53
N GLY A 12 -12.68 3.69 -6.68
CA GLY A 12 -12.03 3.59 -7.98
C GLY A 12 -11.01 2.49 -8.23
N ASP A 13 -10.33 1.94 -7.23
CA ASP A 13 -9.32 0.90 -7.46
C ASP A 13 -8.90 0.20 -6.16
N GLU A 14 -9.02 -1.13 -6.10
CA GLU A 14 -8.54 -1.94 -4.98
C GLU A 14 -7.03 -1.75 -4.73
N ARG A 15 -6.26 -1.44 -5.79
CA ARG A 15 -4.81 -1.23 -5.73
C ARG A 15 -4.41 -0.15 -4.73
N TRP A 16 -5.19 0.93 -4.62
CA TRP A 16 -4.95 2.01 -3.65
C TRP A 16 -5.22 1.56 -2.22
N GLY A 17 -6.25 0.74 -2.01
CA GLY A 17 -6.54 0.14 -0.70
C GLY A 17 -5.40 -0.77 -0.23
N VAL A 18 -4.83 -1.55 -1.17
CA VAL A 18 -3.67 -2.41 -0.87
C VAL A 18 -2.41 -1.62 -0.57
N LEU A 19 -2.16 -0.52 -1.30
CA LEU A 19 -1.04 0.39 -1.00
C LEU A 19 -1.14 0.94 0.43
N LEU A 20 -2.32 1.40 0.83
CA LEU A 20 -2.55 1.93 2.18
C LEU A 20 -2.37 0.87 3.26
N ALA A 21 -2.85 -0.36 3.01
CA ALA A 21 -2.63 -1.48 3.93
C ALA A 21 -1.13 -1.80 4.10
N ALA A 22 -0.39 -1.84 2.99
CA ALA A 22 1.05 -2.07 3.02
C ALA A 22 1.83 -0.96 3.73
N LEU A 23 1.40 0.30 3.57
CA LEU A 23 1.97 1.45 4.29
C LEU A 23 1.68 1.36 5.79
N ALA A 24 0.45 1.03 6.18
CA ALA A 24 0.09 0.85 7.58
C ALA A 24 0.91 -0.27 8.23
N GLU A 25 1.09 -1.42 7.55
CA GLU A 25 1.96 -2.50 8.02
C GLU A 25 3.43 -2.06 8.13
N HIS A 26 3.93 -1.29 7.16
CA HIS A 26 5.30 -0.79 7.19
C HIS A 26 5.56 0.14 8.38
N LEU A 27 4.67 1.09 8.62
CA LEU A 27 4.78 2.04 9.73
C LEU A 27 4.59 1.34 11.09
N ALA A 28 3.61 0.43 11.19
CA ALA A 28 3.40 -0.34 12.41
C ALA A 28 4.66 -1.15 12.78
N ALA A 29 5.31 -1.78 11.79
CA ALA A 29 6.56 -2.51 12.00
C ALA A 29 7.72 -1.60 12.45
N GLN A 30 7.79 -0.35 11.97
CA GLN A 30 8.81 0.62 12.43
C GLN A 30 8.64 1.06 13.89
N HIS A 31 7.41 0.96 14.42
CA HIS A 31 7.07 1.37 15.78
C HIS A 31 6.79 0.18 16.73
N ASP A 32 7.10 -1.05 16.33
CA ASP A 32 6.80 -2.29 17.09
C ASP A 32 5.31 -2.44 17.46
N LEU A 33 4.42 -1.98 16.57
CA LEU A 33 2.96 -2.07 16.72
C LEU A 33 2.38 -3.16 15.83
N ALA A 34 1.21 -3.68 16.22
CA ALA A 34 0.40 -4.50 15.34
C ALA A 34 -0.23 -3.64 14.21
N PRO A 35 -0.32 -4.15 12.96
CA PRO A 35 -1.04 -3.47 11.92
C PRO A 35 -2.54 -3.36 12.28
N PRO A 36 -3.23 -2.30 11.84
CA PRO A 36 -4.63 -2.09 12.16
C PRO A 36 -5.54 -3.11 11.44
N ASP A 37 -6.68 -3.47 12.05
CA ASP A 37 -7.57 -4.52 11.53
C ASP A 37 -8.03 -4.27 10.08
N TRP A 38 -8.28 -3.02 9.68
CA TRP A 38 -8.70 -2.73 8.30
C TRP A 38 -7.62 -3.06 7.25
N ALA A 39 -6.36 -3.15 7.68
CA ALA A 39 -5.18 -3.52 6.90
C ALA A 39 -4.89 -5.03 6.93
N GLU A 40 -5.87 -5.87 7.28
CA GLU A 40 -5.85 -7.34 7.05
C GLU A 40 -5.17 -7.67 5.71
N PRO A 41 -4.48 -8.82 5.57
CA PRO A 41 -3.57 -9.08 4.45
C PRO A 41 -4.29 -9.04 3.09
N ARG A 42 -4.28 -7.88 2.45
CA ARG A 42 -4.81 -7.68 1.10
C ARG A 42 -3.66 -7.83 0.12
N VAL A 43 -3.62 -8.92 -0.61
CA VAL A 43 -2.53 -9.18 -1.56
C VAL A 43 -3.05 -9.05 -2.99
N LEU A 44 -2.39 -8.21 -3.79
CA LEU A 44 -2.69 -8.13 -5.21
C LEU A 44 -2.25 -9.41 -5.93
N ARG A 45 -3.13 -9.94 -6.78
CA ARG A 45 -2.82 -11.12 -7.62
C ARG A 45 -1.72 -10.85 -8.64
N ARG A 46 -1.55 -9.60 -9.03
CA ARG A 46 -0.56 -9.16 -10.02
C ARG A 46 0.25 -8.02 -9.41
N ALA A 47 1.57 -8.09 -9.58
CA ALA A 47 2.49 -7.02 -9.20
C ALA A 47 2.02 -5.69 -9.79
N TRP A 48 1.85 -4.71 -8.92
CA TRP A 48 1.45 -3.37 -9.30
C TRP A 48 2.53 -2.35 -8.96
N PHE A 49 2.77 -1.47 -9.92
CA PHE A 49 3.73 -0.40 -9.86
C PHE A 49 2.97 0.92 -10.04
N PRO A 50 2.86 1.75 -9.00
CA PRO A 50 2.28 3.09 -9.13
C PRO A 50 3.09 3.98 -10.07
N ALA A 51 4.41 3.77 -10.13
CA ALA A 51 5.31 4.57 -10.95
C ALA A 51 5.05 4.37 -12.46
N GLU A 52 4.98 5.48 -13.22
CA GLU A 52 4.68 5.47 -14.65
C GLU A 52 5.91 5.12 -15.52
N LEU A 53 7.12 5.54 -15.11
CA LEU A 53 8.38 5.33 -15.83
C LEU A 53 9.00 3.95 -15.57
N ALA A 54 9.57 3.33 -16.61
CA ALA A 54 10.20 2.00 -16.52
C ALA A 54 11.42 1.96 -15.59
N VAL A 55 12.24 3.01 -15.57
CA VAL A 55 13.40 3.12 -14.68
C VAL A 55 13.00 3.09 -13.20
N GLN A 56 11.88 3.76 -12.87
CA GLN A 56 11.33 3.77 -11.51
C GLN A 56 10.76 2.40 -11.12
N ARG A 57 10.24 1.64 -12.08
CA ARG A 57 9.80 0.25 -11.82
C ARG A 57 10.97 -0.67 -11.50
N ALA A 58 12.10 -0.54 -12.21
CA ALA A 58 13.29 -1.34 -11.90
C ALA A 58 13.84 -1.01 -10.50
N ASP A 59 13.88 0.27 -10.13
CA ASP A 59 14.29 0.71 -8.79
C ASP A 59 13.34 0.19 -7.71
N ALA A 60 12.02 0.24 -7.95
CA ALA A 60 11.01 -0.30 -7.05
C ALA A 60 11.14 -1.81 -6.82
N ILE A 61 11.53 -2.60 -7.84
CA ILE A 61 11.79 -4.04 -7.65
C ILE A 61 12.97 -4.25 -6.70
N ALA A 62 14.03 -3.46 -6.84
CA ALA A 62 15.24 -3.59 -6.05
C ALA A 62 15.05 -3.12 -4.60
N TRP A 63 14.29 -2.04 -4.38
CA TRP A 63 14.28 -1.30 -3.11
C TRP A 63 12.94 -1.29 -2.37
N ALA A 64 11.89 -1.97 -2.87
CA ALA A 64 10.60 -1.98 -2.18
C ALA A 64 10.74 -2.56 -0.75
N PRO A 65 10.15 -1.91 0.27
CA PRO A 65 10.12 -2.46 1.62
C PRO A 65 9.36 -3.80 1.65
N ALA A 66 9.71 -4.66 2.62
CA ALA A 66 9.17 -6.02 2.69
C ALA A 66 7.64 -6.07 2.80
N ALA A 67 7.04 -5.14 3.57
CA ALA A 67 5.59 -5.02 3.71
C ALA A 67 4.92 -4.77 2.35
N PHE A 68 5.46 -3.89 1.50
CA PHE A 68 4.90 -3.63 0.16
C PHE A 68 5.04 -4.84 -0.77
N ARG A 69 6.21 -5.49 -0.77
CA ARG A 69 6.43 -6.71 -1.58
C ARG A 69 5.45 -7.82 -1.22
N LYS A 70 5.17 -8.04 0.07
CA LYS A 70 4.17 -8.99 0.56
C LYS A 70 2.77 -8.73 0.00
N HIS A 71 2.42 -7.45 -0.22
CA HIS A 71 1.12 -7.04 -0.74
C HIS A 71 1.05 -6.96 -2.27
N GLY A 72 2.15 -7.27 -2.97
CA GLY A 72 2.24 -7.17 -4.43
C GLY A 72 2.37 -5.74 -4.95
N VAL A 73 2.76 -4.80 -4.09
CA VAL A 73 2.97 -3.39 -4.42
C VAL A 73 4.46 -3.10 -4.49
N TYR A 74 4.86 -2.43 -5.56
CA TYR A 74 6.27 -2.12 -5.83
C TYR A 74 6.42 -0.62 -6.07
N LEU A 75 6.87 0.08 -5.03
CA LEU A 75 7.36 1.45 -5.07
C LEU A 75 8.76 1.50 -4.41
N SER A 76 9.60 2.43 -4.84
CA SER A 76 10.89 2.64 -4.20
C SER A 76 10.71 3.33 -2.84
N LEU A 77 11.60 3.05 -1.89
CA LEU A 77 11.63 3.78 -0.61
C LEU A 77 11.80 5.28 -0.82
N LYS A 78 12.57 5.68 -1.84
CA LYS A 78 12.79 7.10 -2.17
C LYS A 78 11.50 7.80 -2.61
N ASP A 79 10.63 7.11 -3.35
CA ASP A 79 9.32 7.64 -3.73
C ASP A 79 8.41 7.77 -2.51
N LEU A 80 8.51 6.84 -1.56
CA LEU A 80 7.73 6.87 -0.32
C LEU A 80 8.17 8.03 0.60
N GLU A 81 9.47 8.29 0.70
CA GLU A 81 10.02 9.39 1.51
C GLU A 81 9.80 10.79 0.89
N ALA A 82 9.56 10.86 -0.42
CA ALA A 82 9.37 12.13 -1.13
C ALA A 82 7.91 12.64 -1.15
N ALA A 83 6.95 11.85 -0.66
CA ALA A 83 5.51 12.16 -0.63
C ALA A 83 5.10 12.93 0.64
#